data_AF-T1CBR9-F1
#
_entry.id   AF-T1CBR9-F1
#
_cell.length_a   1.000
_cell.length_b   1.000
_cell.length_c   1.000
_cell.angle_alpha   90.00
_cell.angle_beta   90.00
_cell.angle_gamma   90.00
#
_symmetry.space_group_name_H-M   'P 1'
#
loop_
_entity.id
_entity.type
_entity.pdbx_description
1 polymer ?
#
loop_
_entity_poly.entity_id
_entity_poly.type
_entity_poly.pdbx_seq_one_letter_code
_entity_poly.pdbx_strand_id
1 'polypeptide(L)'
;YYYLQAPQEQWYAYSQAHYRFNSHVEFDTTVLYNDRTSQTQLAPTPLVMGAFGAIGYGSANGTFLGVSASNPYNPFGVDLVPYIPGTAGYANWCALYGTATCNSQSDAMLFMTRRMLETGPRIFAQDVKTYFFEAGLKGYFRAIGHDWYWNTHYSYSNRTNVGTEYGLEDTTRMALALGPLSTCQITPGCVPLDLFGGYNLATGQGTITPSQASY
;
A
#
# COMPACT_ATOMS: atom_id res chain seq x y z
N TYR A 1 -11.85 -4.39 -15.05
CA TYR A 1 -13.14 -3.78 -14.67
C TYR A 1 -12.80 -2.66 -13.69
N TYR A 2 -13.06 -1.39 -14.02
CA TYR A 2 -12.86 -0.28 -13.11
C TYR A 2 -14.21 0.06 -12.47
N TYR A 3 -14.25 0.30 -11.16
CA TYR A 3 -15.48 0.81 -10.53
C TYR A 3 -15.75 2.22 -11.08
N LEU A 4 -16.92 2.40 -11.72
CA LEU A 4 -17.40 3.72 -12.16
C LEU A 4 -17.76 4.63 -10.96
N GLN A 5 -17.95 4.04 -9.79
CA GLN A 5 -18.18 4.70 -8.52
C GLN A 5 -17.62 3.80 -7.42
N ALA A 6 -16.73 4.33 -6.57
CA ALA A 6 -16.23 3.60 -5.41
C ALA A 6 -17.40 3.34 -4.45
N PRO A 7 -17.74 2.08 -4.10
CA PRO A 7 -18.75 1.82 -3.09
C PRO A 7 -18.29 2.45 -1.77
N GLN A 8 -19.07 3.43 -1.33
CA GLN A 8 -18.85 4.18 -0.11
C GLN A 8 -20.10 4.07 0.74
N GLU A 9 -19.98 3.44 1.90
CA GLU A 9 -21.03 3.40 2.91
C GLU A 9 -20.69 4.43 3.99
N GLN A 10 -21.69 5.22 4.38
CA GLN A 10 -21.51 6.25 5.39
C GLN A 10 -22.69 6.26 6.36
N TRP A 11 -22.36 6.14 7.65
CA TRP A 11 -23.29 6.28 8.76
C TRP A 11 -22.95 7.55 9.53
N TYR A 12 -23.95 8.40 9.76
CA TYR A 12 -23.77 9.59 10.57
C TYR A 12 -24.87 9.69 11.63
N ALA A 13 -24.48 10.13 12.82
CA ALA A 13 -25.39 10.49 13.89
C ALA A 13 -25.04 11.92 14.33
N TYR A 14 -26.06 12.75 14.44
CA TYR A 14 -25.93 14.13 14.89
C TYR A 14 -27.00 14.40 15.95
N SER A 15 -26.59 15.00 17.06
CA SER A 15 -27.47 15.42 18.13
C SER A 15 -27.06 16.78 18.63
N GLN A 16 -28.03 17.65 18.84
CA GLN A 16 -27.84 18.97 19.44
C GLN A 16 -28.90 19.18 20.50
N ALA A 17 -28.50 19.77 21.62
CA ALA A 17 -29.42 20.12 22.70
C ALA A 17 -29.11 21.51 23.25
N HIS A 18 -30.17 22.21 23.63
CA HIS A 18 -30.10 23.50 24.31
C HIS A 18 -30.95 23.45 25.56
N TYR A 19 -30.41 23.91 26.67
CA TYR A 19 -31.12 23.92 27.94
C TYR A 19 -30.91 25.24 28.67
N ARG A 20 -32.00 25.94 28.97
CA ARG A 20 -31.96 27.15 29.78
C ARG A 20 -32.16 26.78 31.24
N PHE A 21 -31.12 26.94 32.05
CA PHE A 21 -31.24 26.72 33.49
C PHE A 21 -32.14 27.78 34.14
N ASN A 22 -32.06 29.02 33.65
CA ASN A 22 -32.88 30.15 34.04
C ASN A 22 -32.83 31.25 32.96
N SER A 23 -33.35 32.44 33.22
CA SER A 23 -33.34 33.56 32.27
C SER A 23 -31.95 34.15 31.97
N HIS A 24 -30.91 33.73 32.70
CA HIS A 24 -29.57 34.32 32.68
C HIS A 24 -28.47 33.34 32.23
N VAL A 25 -28.75 32.03 32.19
CA VAL A 25 -27.77 30.99 31.83
C VAL A 25 -28.40 29.93 30.92
N GLU A 26 -27.75 29.70 29.78
CA GLU A 26 -28.10 28.70 28.78
C GLU A 26 -26.90 27.76 28.54
N PHE A 27 -27.19 26.47 28.42
CA PHE A 27 -26.29 25.42 28.01
C PHE A 27 -26.61 24.99 26.59
N ASP A 28 -25.56 24.73 25.81
CA ASP A 28 -25.64 24.12 24.50
C ASP A 28 -24.68 22.95 24.40
N THR A 29 -25.06 21.91 23.66
CA THR A 29 -24.17 20.79 23.37
C THR A 29 -24.45 20.24 21.98
N THR A 30 -23.39 19.81 21.30
CA THR A 30 -23.44 19.18 20.00
C THR A 30 -22.61 17.91 20.02
N VAL A 31 -23.14 16.81 19.51
CA VAL A 31 -22.45 15.54 19.36
C VAL A 31 -22.59 15.07 17.92
N LEU A 32 -21.47 14.68 17.32
CA LEU A 32 -21.43 14.10 15.98
C LEU A 32 -20.60 12.83 15.98
N TYR A 33 -21.15 11.79 15.36
CA TYR A 33 -20.45 10.57 15.01
C TYR A 33 -20.58 10.34 13.51
N ASN A 34 -19.46 9.99 12.87
CA ASN A 34 -19.42 9.65 11.46
C ASN A 34 -18.56 8.39 11.29
N ASP A 35 -19.10 7.37 10.64
CA ASP A 35 -18.39 6.17 10.21
C ASP A 35 -18.48 6.07 8.69
N ARG A 36 -17.33 5.99 8.04
CA ARG A 36 -17.24 5.90 6.59
C ARG A 36 -16.34 4.74 6.20
N THR A 37 -16.94 3.76 5.54
CA THR A 37 -16.25 2.66 4.88
C THR A 37 -16.24 2.92 3.38
N SER A 38 -15.07 2.83 2.77
CA SER A 38 -14.88 3.06 1.34
C SER A 38 -13.99 1.97 0.77
N GLN A 39 -14.35 1.44 -0.38
CA GLN A 39 -13.49 0.55 -1.14
C GLN A 39 -13.22 1.11 -2.54
N THR A 40 -11.95 1.12 -2.92
CA THR A 40 -11.52 1.53 -4.25
C THR A 40 -10.72 0.42 -4.90
N GLN A 41 -10.92 0.23 -6.19
CA GLN A 41 -10.08 -0.65 -6.98
C GLN A 41 -8.99 0.18 -7.63
N LEU A 42 -7.76 -0.12 -7.24
CA LEU A 42 -6.56 0.47 -7.81
C LEU A 42 -6.12 -0.34 -9.02
N ALA A 43 -5.26 0.26 -9.84
CA ALA A 43 -4.49 -0.51 -10.79
C ALA A 43 -3.66 -1.58 -10.04
N PRO A 44 -3.44 -2.76 -10.67
CA PRO A 44 -2.52 -3.76 -10.13
C PRO A 44 -1.15 -3.17 -9.83
N THR A 45 -0.47 -3.72 -8.84
CA THR A 45 0.78 -3.15 -8.34
C THR A 45 1.81 -3.06 -9.46
N PRO A 46 2.50 -1.92 -9.60
CA PRO A 46 3.64 -1.83 -10.49
C PRO A 46 4.83 -2.53 -9.84
N LEU A 47 5.37 -3.54 -10.53
CA LEU A 47 6.69 -4.05 -10.27
C LEU A 47 7.71 -3.13 -10.96
N VAL A 48 8.65 -2.58 -10.21
CA VAL A 48 9.74 -1.74 -10.72
C VAL A 48 11.06 -2.31 -10.19
N MET A 49 11.93 -2.76 -11.09
CA MET A 49 13.17 -3.47 -10.75
C MET A 49 14.39 -2.84 -11.45
N GLY A 50 15.58 -3.23 -10.98
CA GLY A 50 16.86 -2.83 -11.56
C GLY A 50 17.56 -1.74 -10.77
N ALA A 51 18.77 -1.39 -11.22
CA ALA A 51 19.67 -0.44 -10.56
C ALA A 51 19.05 0.96 -10.36
N PHE A 52 18.14 1.38 -11.25
CA PHE A 52 17.40 2.64 -11.16
C PHE A 52 15.91 2.46 -10.82
N GLY A 53 15.44 1.22 -10.72
CA GLY A 53 14.02 0.90 -10.50
C GLY A 53 13.62 0.76 -9.04
N ALA A 54 14.58 0.53 -8.14
CA ALA A 54 14.27 0.15 -6.76
C ALA A 54 14.05 1.33 -5.80
N ILE A 55 13.33 2.37 -6.24
CA ILE A 55 12.81 3.42 -5.35
C ILE A 55 11.47 2.91 -4.78
N GLY A 56 11.52 1.97 -3.83
CA GLY A 56 10.40 1.58 -2.96
C GLY A 56 9.53 0.38 -3.36
N TYR A 57 9.59 -0.14 -4.59
CA TYR A 57 8.64 -1.17 -5.08
C TYR A 57 9.28 -2.50 -5.54
N GLY A 58 10.60 -2.62 -5.52
CA GLY A 58 11.31 -3.80 -6.05
C GLY A 58 12.47 -4.26 -5.18
N SER A 59 12.27 -4.31 -3.87
CA SER A 59 13.28 -4.79 -2.91
C SER A 59 12.70 -5.88 -2.02
N ALA A 60 13.51 -6.89 -1.75
CA ALA A 60 13.24 -7.98 -0.82
C ALA A 60 14.32 -7.97 0.27
N ASN A 61 13.91 -7.74 1.52
CA ASN A 61 14.84 -7.69 2.67
C ASN A 61 16.03 -6.73 2.45
N GLY A 62 15.79 -5.58 1.84
CA GLY A 62 16.82 -4.57 1.55
C GLY A 62 17.68 -4.85 0.32
N THR A 63 17.45 -5.96 -0.40
CA THR A 63 18.13 -6.30 -1.66
C THR A 63 17.20 -6.09 -2.85
N PHE A 64 17.65 -5.38 -3.87
CA PHE A 64 16.84 -5.13 -5.07
C PHE A 64 16.56 -6.43 -5.84
N LEU A 65 15.39 -6.49 -6.49
CA LEU A 65 14.96 -7.63 -7.29
C LEU A 65 15.71 -7.65 -8.62
N GLY A 66 16.30 -8.80 -8.92
CA GLY A 66 16.96 -9.12 -10.18
C GLY A 66 16.56 -10.52 -10.61
N VAL A 67 17.13 -10.99 -11.72
CA VAL A 67 16.81 -12.33 -12.25
C VAL A 67 18.10 -13.11 -12.45
N SER A 68 18.18 -14.31 -11.86
CA SER A 68 19.32 -15.20 -12.05
C SER A 68 19.42 -15.67 -13.50
N ALA A 69 20.64 -15.87 -14.01
CA ALA A 69 20.87 -16.50 -15.31
C ALA A 69 20.26 -17.92 -15.37
N SER A 70 20.16 -18.59 -14.22
CA SER A 70 19.65 -19.96 -14.13
C SER A 70 18.11 -20.05 -14.11
N ASN A 71 17.39 -18.93 -14.00
CA ASN A 71 15.94 -18.95 -14.08
C ASN A 71 15.50 -19.40 -15.48
N PRO A 72 14.63 -20.42 -15.62
CA PRO A 72 14.26 -21.00 -16.91
C PRO A 72 13.55 -20.02 -17.85
N TYR A 73 13.01 -18.93 -17.30
CA TYR A 73 12.33 -17.89 -18.06
C TYR A 73 13.24 -16.71 -18.43
N ASN A 74 14.50 -16.69 -17.95
CA ASN A 74 15.45 -15.65 -18.32
C ASN A 74 16.01 -15.93 -19.74
N PRO A 75 15.64 -15.15 -20.77
CA PRO A 75 16.03 -15.42 -22.15
C PRO A 75 17.47 -14.98 -22.46
N PHE A 76 18.10 -14.21 -21.57
CA PHE A 76 19.42 -13.60 -21.83
C PHE A 76 20.58 -14.54 -21.47
N GLY A 77 20.34 -15.56 -20.65
CA GLY A 77 21.38 -16.50 -20.21
C GLY A 77 22.50 -15.87 -19.36
N VAL A 78 22.26 -14.66 -18.84
CA VAL A 78 23.17 -13.92 -17.94
C VAL A 78 22.42 -13.46 -16.70
N ASP A 79 23.16 -13.17 -15.63
CA ASP A 79 22.57 -12.67 -14.40
C ASP A 79 22.11 -11.21 -14.60
N LEU A 80 20.82 -10.96 -14.44
CA LEU A 80 20.24 -9.62 -14.53
C LEU A 80 20.36 -8.93 -13.17
N VAL A 81 21.58 -8.48 -12.86
CA VAL A 81 21.92 -7.91 -11.56
C VAL A 81 21.29 -6.52 -11.40
N PRO A 82 20.53 -6.23 -10.34
CA PRO A 82 19.81 -4.97 -10.18
C PRO A 82 20.67 -3.89 -9.50
N TYR A 83 21.97 -3.88 -9.78
CA TYR A 83 22.92 -2.91 -9.23
C TYR A 83 23.96 -2.56 -10.29
N ILE A 84 24.59 -1.39 -10.16
CA ILE A 84 25.70 -1.00 -11.03
C ILE A 84 26.93 -1.89 -10.72
N PRO A 85 27.61 -2.45 -11.74
CA PRO A 85 28.80 -3.28 -11.52
C PRO A 85 29.87 -2.55 -10.71
N GLY A 86 30.55 -3.27 -9.81
CA GLY A 86 31.56 -2.71 -8.91
C GLY A 86 31.01 -2.06 -7.64
N THR A 87 29.68 -2.02 -7.43
CA THR A 87 29.08 -1.59 -6.16
C THR A 87 28.98 -2.75 -5.17
N ALA A 88 28.92 -2.44 -3.86
CA ALA A 88 28.68 -3.46 -2.84
C ALA A 88 27.34 -4.20 -3.03
N GLY A 89 26.30 -3.49 -3.51
CA GLY A 89 25.00 -4.09 -3.83
C GLY A 89 25.10 -5.16 -4.92
N TYR A 90 25.92 -4.92 -5.95
CA TYR A 90 26.18 -5.90 -7.01
C TYR A 90 26.75 -7.21 -6.44
N ALA A 91 27.83 -7.10 -5.65
CA ALA A 91 28.48 -8.27 -5.05
C ALA A 91 27.54 -9.02 -4.09
N ASN A 92 26.76 -8.29 -3.28
CA ASN A 92 25.79 -8.86 -2.36
C ASN A 92 24.67 -9.61 -3.10
N TRP A 93 24.12 -9.01 -4.16
CA TRP A 93 23.10 -9.66 -4.96
C TRP A 93 23.66 -10.92 -5.64
N CYS A 94 24.85 -10.84 -6.22
CA CYS A 94 25.50 -12.01 -6.84
C CYS A 94 25.74 -13.15 -5.83
N ALA A 95 26.08 -12.84 -4.58
CA ALA A 95 26.27 -13.85 -3.55
C ALA A 95 24.96 -14.55 -3.13
N LEU A 96 23.82 -13.86 -3.22
CA LEU A 96 22.52 -14.37 -2.80
C LEU A 96 21.76 -15.05 -3.95
N TYR A 97 21.77 -14.45 -5.14
CA TYR A 97 20.89 -14.80 -6.25
C TYR A 97 21.60 -15.02 -7.59
N GLY A 98 22.90 -14.73 -7.67
CA GLY A 98 23.68 -14.88 -8.88
C GLY A 98 24.13 -16.32 -9.13
N THR A 99 24.52 -16.59 -10.37
CA THR A 99 25.28 -17.80 -10.69
C THR A 99 26.75 -17.65 -10.34
N ALA A 100 27.53 -18.74 -10.47
CA ALA A 100 28.96 -18.74 -10.18
C ALA A 100 29.75 -17.68 -10.98
N THR A 101 29.26 -17.26 -12.15
CA THR A 101 29.90 -16.26 -13.00
C THR A 101 29.46 -14.83 -12.73
N CYS A 102 28.48 -14.59 -11.85
CA CYS A 102 27.86 -13.28 -11.63
C CYS A 102 28.89 -12.17 -11.30
N ASN A 103 29.85 -12.45 -10.41
CA ASN A 103 30.90 -11.50 -10.04
C ASN A 103 32.00 -11.30 -11.11
N SER A 104 32.06 -12.19 -12.11
CA SER A 104 33.00 -12.09 -13.23
C SER A 104 32.38 -11.41 -14.45
N GLN A 105 31.08 -11.16 -14.43
CA GLN A 105 30.33 -10.43 -15.45
C GLN A 105 30.15 -8.96 -15.04
N SER A 106 29.72 -8.14 -16.01
CA SER A 106 29.35 -6.73 -15.81
C SER A 106 27.92 -6.45 -16.29
N ASP A 107 27.08 -7.48 -16.28
CA ASP A 107 25.69 -7.40 -16.74
C ASP A 107 24.83 -6.78 -15.64
N ALA A 108 24.21 -5.64 -15.96
CA ALA A 108 23.37 -4.92 -15.03
C ALA A 108 22.01 -4.64 -15.65
N MET A 109 20.96 -5.01 -14.90
CA MET A 109 19.60 -4.64 -15.21
C MET A 109 19.37 -3.21 -14.73
N LEU A 110 19.34 -2.26 -15.67
CA LEU A 110 19.15 -0.85 -15.34
C LEU A 110 17.73 -0.56 -14.86
N PHE A 111 16.73 -1.00 -15.62
CA PHE A 111 15.32 -0.72 -15.33
C PHE A 111 14.40 -1.74 -16.01
N MET A 112 13.47 -2.31 -15.25
CA MET A 112 12.36 -3.10 -15.78
C MET A 112 11.09 -2.72 -15.03
N THR A 113 9.97 -2.56 -15.76
CA THR A 113 8.66 -2.37 -15.15
C THR A 113 7.62 -3.28 -15.74
N ARG A 114 6.74 -3.79 -14.89
CA ARG A 114 5.60 -4.61 -15.29
C ARG A 114 4.43 -4.37 -14.34
N ARG A 115 3.20 -4.45 -14.85
CA ARG A 115 2.00 -4.59 -14.00
C ARG A 115 1.60 -6.06 -13.95
N MET A 116 1.35 -6.54 -12.74
CA MET A 116 0.93 -7.93 -12.49
C MET A 116 -0.58 -8.02 -12.68
N LEU A 117 -1.06 -8.21 -13.90
CA LEU A 117 -2.50 -8.31 -14.18
C LEU A 117 -3.06 -9.67 -13.71
N GLU A 118 -2.18 -10.66 -13.62
CA GLU A 118 -2.47 -12.06 -13.33
C GLU A 118 -2.76 -12.33 -11.85
N THR A 119 -2.30 -11.46 -10.95
CA THR A 119 -2.54 -11.54 -9.49
C THR A 119 -3.88 -10.96 -9.06
N GLY A 120 -4.65 -10.41 -9.99
CA GLY A 120 -5.95 -9.80 -9.74
C GLY A 120 -5.85 -8.31 -9.39
N PRO A 121 -6.99 -7.69 -9.03
CA PRO A 121 -7.03 -6.27 -8.74
C PRO A 121 -6.45 -5.97 -7.36
N ARG A 122 -5.81 -4.80 -7.26
CA ARG A 122 -5.42 -4.23 -5.97
C ARG A 122 -6.60 -3.50 -5.36
N ILE A 123 -6.98 -3.87 -4.14
CA ILE A 123 -8.14 -3.29 -3.45
C ILE A 123 -7.63 -2.48 -2.27
N PHE A 124 -8.01 -1.21 -2.23
CA PHE A 124 -7.75 -0.34 -1.08
C PHE A 124 -9.06 -0.06 -0.36
N ALA A 125 -9.17 -0.58 0.86
CA ALA A 125 -10.29 -0.39 1.77
C ALA A 125 -9.90 0.59 2.88
N GLN A 126 -10.80 1.51 3.22
CA GLN A 126 -10.54 2.49 4.26
C GLN A 126 -11.76 2.67 5.15
N ASP A 127 -11.52 2.62 6.46
CA ASP A 127 -12.50 2.84 7.51
C ASP A 127 -12.10 4.09 8.31
N VAL A 128 -12.95 5.11 8.25
CA VAL A 128 -12.71 6.40 8.93
C VAL A 128 -13.83 6.67 9.91
N LYS A 129 -13.46 6.76 11.19
CA LYS A 129 -14.38 7.05 12.29
C LYS A 129 -14.04 8.38 12.90
N THR A 130 -15.02 9.28 12.96
CA THR A 130 -14.88 10.60 13.57
C THR A 130 -15.90 10.75 14.68
N TYR A 131 -15.42 11.13 15.87
CA TYR A 131 -16.24 11.52 17.01
C TYR A 131 -15.98 12.99 17.29
N PHE A 132 -17.04 13.76 17.47
CA PHE A 132 -16.99 15.15 17.83
C PHE A 132 -17.99 15.44 18.95
N PHE A 133 -17.54 16.20 19.94
CA PHE A 133 -18.33 16.62 21.08
C PHE A 133 -18.03 18.09 21.37
N GLU A 134 -19.06 18.88 21.57
CA GLU A 134 -18.96 20.27 22.00
C GLU A 134 -19.99 20.54 23.10
N ALA A 135 -19.59 21.33 24.09
CA ALA A 135 -20.46 21.82 25.15
C ALA A 135 -20.12 23.26 25.48
N GLY A 136 -21.15 24.11 25.53
CA GLY A 136 -21.07 25.52 25.78
C GLY A 136 -21.98 25.96 26.93
N LEU A 137 -21.54 26.97 27.66
CA LEU A 137 -22.37 27.74 28.56
C LEU A 137 -22.27 29.20 28.18
N LYS A 138 -23.42 29.87 28.09
CA LYS A 138 -23.51 31.30 27.86
C LYS A 138 -24.51 31.92 28.81
N GLY A 139 -24.28 33.18 29.15
CA GLY A 139 -25.17 33.88 30.05
C GLY A 139 -24.79 35.32 30.26
N TYR A 140 -25.49 35.94 31.20
CA TYR A 140 -25.16 37.27 31.66
C TYR A 140 -25.42 37.42 33.16
N PHE A 141 -24.73 38.36 33.81
CA PHE A 141 -24.99 38.74 35.19
C PHE A 141 -24.93 40.25 35.34
N ARG A 142 -25.67 40.79 36.32
CA ARG A 142 -25.69 42.23 36.59
C ARG A 142 -24.71 42.58 37.71
N ALA A 143 -23.75 43.44 37.41
CA ALA A 143 -22.77 43.93 38.37
C ALA A 143 -22.46 45.41 38.09
N ILE A 144 -22.32 46.21 39.16
CA ILE A 144 -21.98 47.64 39.06
C ILE A 144 -22.98 48.42 38.18
N GLY A 145 -24.26 48.04 38.21
CA GLY A 145 -25.31 48.70 37.40
C GLY A 145 -25.31 48.34 35.90
N HIS A 146 -24.46 47.41 35.46
CA HIS A 146 -24.35 46.98 34.07
C HIS A 146 -24.56 45.48 33.92
N ASP A 147 -25.02 45.05 32.73
CA ASP A 147 -25.13 43.64 32.37
C ASP A 147 -23.84 43.16 31.70
N TRP A 148 -23.28 42.07 32.21
CA TRP A 148 -22.03 41.48 31.76
C TRP A 148 -22.33 40.14 31.12
N TYR A 149 -22.04 40.01 29.82
CA TYR A 149 -22.23 38.78 29.06
C TYR A 149 -20.97 37.93 29.09
N TRP A 150 -21.14 36.62 29.11
CA TRP A 150 -20.05 35.67 29.08
C TRP A 150 -20.43 34.41 28.29
N ASN A 151 -19.41 33.75 27.76
CA ASN A 151 -19.53 32.44 27.13
C ASN A 151 -18.25 31.63 27.38
N THR A 152 -18.42 30.33 27.59
CA THR A 152 -17.33 29.37 27.68
C THR A 152 -17.73 28.13 26.89
N HIS A 153 -16.77 27.53 26.19
CA HIS A 153 -17.00 26.36 25.37
C HIS A 153 -15.86 25.36 25.53
N TYR A 154 -16.19 24.09 25.38
CA TYR A 154 -15.25 22.99 25.32
C TYR A 154 -15.60 22.12 24.12
N SER A 155 -14.62 21.85 23.26
CA SER A 155 -14.78 20.95 22.13
C SER A 155 -13.69 19.88 22.12
N TYR A 156 -14.08 18.67 21.74
CA TYR A 156 -13.23 17.52 21.59
C TYR A 156 -13.53 16.80 20.28
N SER A 157 -12.49 16.42 19.55
CA SER A 157 -12.61 15.68 18.30
C SER A 157 -11.57 14.58 18.23
N ASN A 158 -12.00 13.38 17.84
CA ASN A 158 -11.11 12.27 17.55
C ASN A 158 -11.43 11.70 16.17
N ARG A 159 -10.40 11.46 15.37
CA ARG A 159 -10.53 10.78 14.07
C ARG A 159 -9.55 9.62 14.01
N THR A 160 -10.10 8.41 13.85
CA THR A 160 -9.34 7.20 13.57
C THR A 160 -9.47 6.85 12.10
N ASN A 161 -8.37 6.43 11.48
CA ASN A 161 -8.32 6.04 10.08
C ASN A 161 -7.53 4.73 9.96
N VAL A 162 -8.19 3.70 9.46
CA VAL A 162 -7.58 2.40 9.16
C VAL A 162 -7.65 2.21 7.66
N GLY A 163 -6.50 2.01 7.02
CA GLY A 163 -6.40 1.64 5.62
C GLY A 163 -5.89 0.21 5.49
N THR A 164 -6.48 -0.57 4.60
CA THR A 164 -6.03 -1.93 4.28
C THR A 164 -5.92 -2.07 2.77
N GLU A 165 -4.77 -2.57 2.32
CA GLU A 165 -4.48 -2.80 0.91
C GLU A 165 -4.32 -4.31 0.68
N TYR A 166 -5.05 -4.82 -0.29
CA TYR A 166 -5.04 -6.23 -0.69
C TYR A 166 -4.50 -6.37 -2.11
N GLY A 167 -3.90 -7.54 -2.41
CA GLY A 167 -3.33 -7.81 -3.72
C GLY A 167 -1.94 -7.20 -3.92
N LEU A 168 -1.20 -7.01 -2.82
CA LEU A 168 0.22 -6.67 -2.86
C LEU A 168 1.06 -7.94 -2.98
N GLU A 169 2.13 -7.87 -3.74
CA GLU A 169 3.06 -8.96 -3.99
C GLU A 169 4.03 -9.16 -2.82
N ASP A 170 4.31 -10.42 -2.48
CA ASP A 170 5.37 -10.77 -1.54
C ASP A 170 6.72 -10.71 -2.26
N THR A 171 7.46 -9.61 -2.04
CA THR A 171 8.75 -9.41 -2.70
C THR A 171 9.82 -10.42 -2.25
N THR A 172 9.71 -10.98 -1.04
CA THR A 172 10.64 -12.02 -0.55
C THR A 172 10.44 -13.32 -1.30
N ARG A 173 9.20 -13.76 -1.50
CA ARG A 173 8.91 -14.95 -2.32
C ARG A 173 9.27 -14.73 -3.78
N MET A 174 8.98 -13.53 -4.31
CA MET A 174 9.36 -13.16 -5.66
C MET A 174 10.87 -13.17 -5.88
N ALA A 175 11.69 -12.68 -4.93
CA ALA A 175 13.15 -12.75 -5.04
C ALA A 175 13.66 -14.19 -5.16
N LEU A 176 13.05 -15.12 -4.42
CA LEU A 176 13.39 -16.54 -4.49
C LEU A 176 12.93 -17.18 -5.81
N ALA A 177 11.74 -16.84 -6.30
CA ALA A 177 11.21 -17.32 -7.59
C ALA A 177 11.99 -16.78 -8.81
N LEU A 178 12.60 -15.60 -8.69
CA LEU A 178 13.46 -14.99 -9.72
C LEU A 178 14.93 -15.38 -9.60
N GLY A 179 15.34 -15.85 -8.43
CA GLY A 179 16.70 -16.26 -8.11
C GLY A 179 17.11 -17.61 -8.71
N PRO A 180 18.14 -18.26 -8.13
CA PRO A 180 18.69 -19.48 -8.66
C PRO A 180 17.65 -20.61 -8.71
N LEU A 181 17.53 -21.26 -9.88
CA LEU A 181 16.52 -22.32 -10.09
C LEU A 181 16.67 -23.45 -9.08
N SER A 182 17.89 -23.85 -8.75
CA SER A 182 18.17 -24.89 -7.76
C SER A 182 17.62 -24.54 -6.37
N THR A 183 17.76 -23.29 -5.93
CA THR A 183 17.24 -22.83 -4.63
C THR A 183 15.72 -22.82 -4.62
N CYS A 184 15.08 -22.38 -5.71
CA CYS A 184 13.62 -22.44 -5.83
C CYS A 184 13.13 -23.90 -5.81
N GLN A 185 13.74 -24.80 -6.57
CA GLN A 185 13.32 -26.22 -6.66
C GLN A 185 13.37 -26.98 -5.33
N ILE A 186 14.30 -26.63 -4.43
CA ILE A 186 14.37 -27.24 -3.09
C ILE A 186 13.50 -26.53 -2.05
N THR A 187 12.96 -25.35 -2.37
CA THR A 187 12.11 -24.59 -1.46
C THR A 187 10.65 -25.00 -1.64
N PRO A 188 9.96 -25.46 -0.57
CA PRO A 188 8.57 -25.90 -0.67
C PRO A 188 7.66 -24.83 -1.25
N GLY A 189 6.92 -25.20 -2.31
CA GLY A 189 5.93 -24.33 -2.96
C GLY A 189 6.50 -23.31 -3.94
N CYS A 190 7.83 -23.15 -4.04
CA CYS A 190 8.42 -22.20 -4.97
C CYS A 190 8.21 -22.61 -6.43
N VAL A 191 7.68 -21.67 -7.20
CA VAL A 191 7.50 -21.80 -8.65
C VAL A 191 8.33 -20.71 -9.33
N PRO A 192 9.29 -21.06 -10.21
CA PRO A 192 10.08 -20.06 -10.92
C PRO A 192 9.17 -19.07 -11.66
N LEU A 193 9.45 -17.77 -11.54
CA LEU A 193 8.58 -16.72 -12.05
C LEU A 193 9.01 -16.25 -13.45
N ASP A 194 8.05 -16.15 -14.38
CA ASP A 194 8.24 -15.58 -15.71
C ASP A 194 7.87 -14.09 -15.73
N LEU A 195 8.88 -13.22 -15.85
CA LEU A 195 8.68 -11.78 -16.01
C LEU A 195 8.85 -11.27 -17.45
N PHE A 196 9.34 -12.09 -18.38
CA PHE A 196 9.74 -11.64 -19.73
C PHE A 196 8.67 -11.88 -20.79
N GLY A 197 7.71 -12.74 -20.48
CA GLY A 197 6.51 -12.87 -21.29
C GLY A 197 5.57 -11.66 -21.17
N GLY A 198 4.88 -11.32 -22.26
CA GLY A 198 3.93 -10.20 -22.31
C GLY A 198 2.47 -10.63 -22.15
N TYR A 199 1.60 -9.66 -21.86
CA TYR A 199 0.15 -9.88 -21.88
C TYR A 199 -0.35 -10.15 -23.30
N ASN A 200 -0.98 -11.29 -23.52
CA ASN A 200 -1.59 -11.62 -24.80
C ASN A 200 -2.95 -10.90 -24.89
N LEU A 201 -3.00 -9.85 -25.71
CA LEU A 201 -4.21 -9.05 -25.93
C LEU A 201 -5.37 -9.85 -26.55
N ALA A 202 -5.09 -10.94 -27.27
CA ALA A 202 -6.10 -11.78 -27.91
C ALA A 202 -6.75 -12.77 -26.93
N THR A 203 -5.99 -13.32 -25.98
CA THR A 203 -6.51 -14.27 -24.98
C THR A 203 -6.85 -13.61 -23.64
N GLY A 204 -6.41 -12.37 -23.44
CA GLY A 204 -6.60 -11.66 -22.18
C GLY A 204 -5.78 -12.24 -21.01
N GLN A 205 -4.74 -13.03 -21.31
CA GLN A 205 -3.93 -13.74 -20.33
C GLN A 205 -2.49 -13.24 -20.38
N GLY A 206 -1.90 -13.05 -19.20
CA GLY A 206 -0.48 -12.82 -19.06
C GLY A 206 0.31 -14.12 -18.96
N THR A 207 1.64 -14.02 -18.97
CA THR A 207 2.51 -15.20 -18.96
C THR A 207 2.72 -15.81 -17.59
N ILE A 208 2.31 -15.09 -16.53
CA ILE A 208 2.36 -15.61 -15.17
C ILE A 208 1.17 -16.55 -14.97
N THR A 209 1.48 -17.82 -14.77
CA THR A 209 0.49 -18.86 -14.49
C THR A 209 -0.13 -18.68 -13.09
N PRO A 210 -1.34 -19.23 -12.84
CA PRO A 210 -1.94 -19.19 -11.50
C PRO A 210 -1.03 -19.78 -10.41
N SER A 211 -0.27 -20.83 -10.71
CA SER A 211 0.70 -21.42 -9.77
C SER A 211 1.87 -20.50 -9.43
N GLN A 212 2.35 -19.72 -10.40
CA GLN A 212 3.38 -18.70 -10.16
C GLN A 212 2.83 -17.52 -9.35
N ALA A 213 1.60 -17.10 -9.65
CA ALA A 213 0.94 -15.99 -8.94
C ALA A 213 0.54 -16.34 -7.50
N SER A 214 0.28 -17.62 -7.21
CA SER A 214 -0.10 -18.09 -5.86
C SER A 214 1.06 -18.42 -4.94
N TYR A 215 2.29 -18.45 -5.47
CA TYR A 215 3.49 -18.65 -4.67
C TYR A 215 3.79 -17.40 -3.86
#